data_AF-A0A536XR99-F1
#
_entry.id   AF-A0A536XR99-F1
#
_cell.length_a   1.000
_cell.length_b   1.000
_cell.length_c   1.000
_cell.angle_alpha   90.00
_cell.angle_beta   90.00
_cell.angle_gamma   90.00
#
_symmetry.space_group_name_H-M   'P 1'
#
loop_
_entity.id
_entity.type
_entity.pdbx_description
1 polymer ?
#
loop_
_entity_poly.entity_id
_entity_poly.type
_entity_poly.pdbx_seq_one_letter_code
_entity_poly.pdbx_strand_id
1 'polypeptide(L)'
;MQLTEQQVAQFNRDGYLIFPGRFSKAEVAVLRAETARLAHIQCETVIRERTGGVRSIFRVHEEDGATRSAAFRALVRTPRVLEPTRQALGTG
;
A
#
# COMPACT_ATOMS: atom_id res chain seq x y z
N MET A 1 -6.01 -14.78 0.17
CA MET A 1 -5.45 -15.59 -0.94
C MET A 1 -4.09 -16.08 -0.50
N GLN A 2 -3.82 -17.36 -0.70
CA GLN A 2 -2.52 -17.95 -0.44
C GLN A 2 -1.63 -17.89 -1.70
N LEU A 3 -0.33 -17.72 -1.52
CA LEU A 3 0.69 -17.93 -2.54
C LEU A 3 0.73 -19.42 -2.90
N THR A 4 0.94 -19.70 -4.18
CA THR A 4 1.28 -21.05 -4.66
C THR A 4 2.72 -21.38 -4.29
N GLU A 5 3.07 -22.67 -4.23
CA GLU A 5 4.46 -23.11 -4.02
C GLU A 5 5.42 -22.50 -5.06
N GLN A 6 4.96 -22.38 -6.31
CA GLN A 6 5.73 -21.75 -7.38
C GLN A 6 6.00 -20.27 -7.10
N GLN A 7 5.02 -19.53 -6.59
CA GLN A 7 5.18 -18.13 -6.19
C GLN A 7 6.07 -17.97 -4.96
N VAL A 8 5.99 -18.88 -3.98
CA VAL A 8 6.91 -18.88 -2.83
C VAL A 8 8.34 -19.12 -3.31
N ALA A 9 8.56 -20.12 -4.17
CA ALA A 9 9.87 -20.40 -4.73
C ALA A 9 10.39 -19.24 -5.60
N GLN A 10 9.51 -18.58 -6.36
CA GLN A 10 9.86 -17.39 -7.13
C GLN A 10 10.27 -16.23 -6.24
N PHE A 11 9.49 -15.93 -5.19
CA PHE A 11 9.85 -14.88 -4.23
C PHE A 11 11.21 -15.14 -3.59
N ASN A 12 11.49 -16.38 -3.18
CA ASN A 12 12.76 -16.74 -2.55
C ASN A 12 13.96 -16.60 -3.50
N ARG A 13 13.77 -16.84 -4.80
CA ARG A 13 14.83 -16.69 -5.82
C ARG A 13 15.03 -15.25 -6.25
N ASP A 14 13.92 -14.55 -6.52
CA ASP A 14 13.94 -13.27 -7.24
C ASP A 14 13.81 -12.06 -6.28
N GLY A 15 13.32 -12.28 -5.06
CA GLY A 15 13.11 -11.24 -4.05
C GLY A 15 11.82 -10.42 -4.23
N TYR A 16 10.99 -10.72 -5.23
CA TYR A 16 9.72 -10.02 -5.48
C TYR A 16 8.68 -10.90 -6.20
N LEU A 17 7.42 -10.45 -6.16
CA LEU A 17 6.31 -11.01 -6.93
C LEU A 17 5.48 -9.89 -7.55
N ILE A 18 4.90 -10.16 -8.72
CA ILE A 18 3.99 -9.23 -9.41
C ILE A 18 2.60 -9.86 -9.50
N PHE A 19 1.58 -9.11 -9.07
CA PHE A 19 0.17 -9.53 -9.13
C PHE A 19 -0.64 -8.56 -10.01
N PRO A 20 -0.75 -8.82 -11.32
CA PRO A 20 -1.53 -7.97 -12.22
C PRO A 20 -3.01 -7.93 -11.81
N GLY A 21 -3.64 -6.76 -11.88
CA GLY A 21 -5.08 -6.62 -11.65
C GLY A 21 -5.55 -7.04 -10.25
N ARG A 22 -4.67 -7.01 -9.24
CA ARG A 22 -4.98 -7.44 -7.87
C ARG A 22 -6.15 -6.69 -7.23
N PHE A 23 -6.31 -5.43 -7.64
CA PHE A 23 -7.41 -4.55 -7.30
C PHE A 23 -8.10 -4.09 -8.58
N SER A 24 -9.42 -3.96 -8.52
CA SER A 24 -10.23 -3.42 -9.60
C SER A 24 -9.89 -1.94 -9.87
N LYS A 25 -10.24 -1.47 -11.06
CA LYS A 25 -10.10 -0.05 -11.41
C LYS A 25 -10.84 0.87 -10.44
N ALA A 26 -12.01 0.44 -9.94
CA ALA A 26 -12.81 1.19 -8.98
C ALA A 26 -12.10 1.31 -7.61
N GLU A 27 -11.55 0.21 -7.09
CA GLU A 27 -10.76 0.23 -5.85
C GLU A 27 -9.52 1.12 -5.98
N VAL A 28 -8.82 1.04 -7.11
CA VAL A 28 -7.67 1.91 -7.39
C VAL A 28 -8.09 3.39 -7.47
N ALA A 29 -9.25 3.69 -8.05
CA ALA A 29 -9.74 5.07 -8.13
C ALA A 29 -9.96 5.69 -6.74
N VAL A 30 -10.48 4.92 -5.78
CA VAL A 30 -10.62 5.36 -4.38
C VAL A 30 -9.26 5.75 -3.79
N LEU A 31 -8.24 4.90 -3.96
CA LEU A 31 -6.90 5.17 -3.44
C LEU A 31 -6.27 6.40 -4.09
N ARG A 32 -6.47 6.61 -5.41
CA ARG A 32 -5.97 7.79 -6.12
C ARG A 32 -6.63 9.08 -5.63
N ALA A 33 -7.94 9.07 -5.39
CA ALA A 33 -8.65 10.20 -4.83
C ALA A 33 -8.14 10.56 -3.43
N GLU A 34 -7.89 9.54 -2.60
CA GLU A 34 -7.29 9.74 -1.28
C GLU A 34 -5.87 10.30 -1.36
N THR A 35 -5.01 9.80 -2.27
CA THR A 35 -3.68 10.38 -2.50
C THR A 35 -3.76 11.85 -2.91
N ALA A 36 -4.69 12.22 -3.79
CA ALA A 36 -4.88 13.61 -4.20
C ALA A 36 -5.31 14.50 -3.01
N ARG A 37 -6.29 14.06 -2.22
CA ARG A 37 -6.72 14.76 -1.00
C ARG A 37 -5.55 14.97 -0.03
N LEU A 38 -4.80 13.91 0.24
CA LEU A 38 -3.68 13.92 1.19
C LEU A 38 -2.51 14.80 0.72
N ALA A 39 -2.27 14.89 -0.58
CA ALA A 39 -1.20 15.70 -1.16
C ALA A 39 -1.35 17.22 -0.91
N HIS A 40 -2.56 17.68 -0.56
CA HIS A 40 -2.83 19.09 -0.23
C HIS A 40 -2.59 19.43 1.25
N ILE A 41 -2.38 18.42 2.10
CA ILE A 41 -2.15 18.64 3.54
C ILE A 41 -0.75 19.20 3.76
N GLN A 42 -0.64 20.19 4.64
CA GLN A 42 0.65 20.74 5.09
C GLN A 42 0.96 20.18 6.48
N CYS A 43 1.82 19.16 6.52
CA CYS A 43 2.30 18.54 7.76
C CYS A 43 3.61 17.80 7.50
N GLU A 44 4.32 17.44 8.57
CA GLU A 44 5.64 16.79 8.49
C GLU A 44 5.61 15.43 7.78
N THR A 45 4.47 14.74 7.79
CA THR A 45 4.29 13.45 7.10
C THR A 45 4.05 13.60 5.59
N VAL A 46 3.86 14.81 5.07
CA VAL A 46 3.80 15.10 3.62
C VAL A 46 5.14 15.71 3.20
N ILE A 47 6.06 14.85 2.77
CA ILE A 47 7.40 15.28 2.35
C ILE A 47 7.33 15.80 0.92
N ARG A 48 7.85 17.01 0.69
CA ARG A 48 7.92 17.67 -0.62
C ARG A 48 9.36 17.73 -1.12
N GLU A 49 9.52 17.64 -2.44
CA GLU A 49 10.77 17.97 -3.12
C GLU A 49 11.08 19.47 -3.00
N ARG A 50 12.32 19.86 -3.30
CA ARG A 50 12.72 21.28 -3.34
C ARG A 50 11.89 22.09 -4.34
N THR A 51 11.37 21.44 -5.39
CA THR A 51 10.50 22.03 -6.40
C THR A 51 9.04 22.19 -5.95
N GLY A 52 8.70 21.76 -4.73
CA GLY A 52 7.36 21.88 -4.13
C GLY A 52 6.43 20.69 -4.40
N GLY A 53 6.78 19.80 -5.33
CA GLY A 53 6.03 18.58 -5.61
C GLY A 53 6.02 17.61 -4.41
N VAL A 54 4.90 16.93 -4.14
CA VAL A 54 4.84 15.91 -3.09
C VAL A 54 5.68 14.71 -3.50
N ARG A 55 6.67 14.35 -2.67
CA ARG A 55 7.53 13.17 -2.83
C ARG A 55 6.97 11.93 -2.16
N SER A 56 6.48 12.09 -0.93
CA SER A 56 6.02 10.96 -0.11
C SER A 56 4.99 11.42 0.91
N ILE A 57 4.02 10.56 1.20
CA ILE A 57 3.01 10.77 2.24
C ILE A 57 3.08 9.58 3.20
N PHE A 58 3.47 9.83 4.45
CA PHE A 58 3.68 8.80 5.46
C PHE A 58 2.43 8.60 6.33
N ARG A 59 2.38 7.43 6.98
CA ARG A 59 1.40 7.07 8.03
C ARG A 59 -0.07 7.10 7.57
N VAL A 60 -0.33 6.98 6.25
CA VAL A 60 -1.69 7.12 5.68
C VAL A 60 -2.69 6.06 6.14
N HIS A 61 -2.22 4.93 6.65
CA HIS A 61 -3.05 3.79 7.09
C HIS A 61 -3.36 3.82 8.60
N GLU A 62 -2.83 4.80 9.31
CA GLU A 62 -3.03 4.93 10.75
C GLU A 62 -4.41 5.48 11.10
N GLU A 63 -4.79 5.37 12.37
CA GLU A 63 -6.11 5.77 12.87
C GLU A 63 -6.18 7.26 13.19
N ASP A 64 -5.02 7.87 13.40
CA ASP A 64 -4.83 9.22 13.87
C ASP A 64 -3.89 10.01 12.94
N GLY A 65 -3.63 11.26 13.31
CA GLY A 65 -2.80 12.15 12.50
C GLY A 65 -3.53 12.82 11.33
N ALA A 66 -2.85 13.78 10.72
CA ALA A 66 -3.39 14.61 9.66
C ALA A 66 -3.56 13.84 8.34
N THR A 67 -2.71 12.84 8.08
CA THR A 67 -2.70 12.08 6.82
C THR A 67 -3.49 10.77 6.86
N ARG A 68 -4.28 10.51 7.91
CA ARG A 68 -5.07 9.29 8.00
C ARG A 68 -6.04 9.12 6.83
N SER A 69 -6.19 7.88 6.39
CA SER A 69 -7.10 7.47 5.33
C SER A 69 -7.69 6.10 5.63
N ALA A 70 -9.03 6.05 5.73
CA ALA A 70 -9.75 4.80 5.91
C ALA A 70 -9.51 3.83 4.75
N ALA A 71 -9.32 4.33 3.52
CA ALA A 71 -9.08 3.51 2.35
C ALA A 71 -7.70 2.82 2.41
N PHE A 72 -6.64 3.56 2.72
CA PHE A 72 -5.31 2.97 2.89
C PHE A 72 -5.24 2.05 4.11
N ARG A 73 -5.95 2.39 5.19
CA ARG A 73 -6.08 1.50 6.35
C ARG A 73 -6.76 0.18 6.00
N ALA A 74 -7.84 0.22 5.22
CA ALA A 74 -8.51 -0.98 4.76
C ALA A 74 -7.61 -1.80 3.83
N LEU A 75 -6.92 -1.15 2.88
CA LEU A 75 -6.02 -1.78 1.92
C LEU A 75 -4.99 -2.69 2.60
N VAL A 76 -4.24 -2.15 3.56
CA VAL A 76 -3.16 -2.88 4.26
C VAL A 76 -3.69 -4.00 5.16
N ARG A 77 -4.99 -4.00 5.48
CA ARG A 77 -5.65 -5.02 6.30
C ARG A 77 -6.40 -6.08 5.49
N THR A 78 -6.45 -5.96 4.16
CA THR A 78 -7.17 -6.94 3.35
C THR A 78 -6.45 -8.30 3.36
N PRO A 79 -7.18 -9.43 3.36
CA PRO A 79 -6.61 -10.77 3.13
C PRO A 79 -5.86 -10.90 1.80
N ARG A 80 -6.16 -10.01 0.83
CA ARG A 80 -5.47 -9.95 -0.47
C ARG A 80 -4.02 -9.47 -0.35
N VAL A 81 -3.70 -8.70 0.69
CA VAL A 81 -2.36 -8.18 1.00
C VAL A 81 -1.72 -8.97 2.15
N LEU A 82 -2.41 -9.11 3.28
CA LEU A 82 -1.81 -9.68 4.50
C LEU A 82 -1.42 -11.14 4.36
N GLU A 83 -2.29 -11.98 3.80
CA GLU A 83 -2.01 -13.42 3.70
C GLU A 83 -0.75 -13.73 2.86
N PRO A 84 -0.61 -13.23 1.62
CA PRO A 84 0.60 -13.52 0.85
C PRO A 84 1.85 -12.90 1.48
N THR A 85 1.74 -11.74 2.16
CA THR A 85 2.87 -11.15 2.90
C THR A 85 3.28 -12.03 4.08
N ARG A 86 2.34 -12.55 4.87
CA ARG A 86 2.66 -13.46 5.99
C ARG A 86 3.34 -14.73 5.52
N GLN A 87 2.85 -15.32 4.42
CA GLN A 87 3.48 -16.51 3.84
C GLN A 87 4.89 -16.22 3.32
N ALA A 88 5.09 -15.10 2.62
CA ALA A 88 6.42 -14.69 2.14
C ALA A 88 7.41 -14.46 3.29
N LEU A 89 6.93 -14.02 4.46
CA LEU A 89 7.73 -13.81 5.66
C LEU A 89 7.84 -15.05 6.56
N GLY A 90 7.14 -16.15 6.26
CA GLY A 90 7.08 -17.33 7.14
C GLY A 90 6.43 -17.08 8.50
N THR A 91 5.48 -16.13 8.58
CA THR A 91 4.79 -15.71 9.83
C THR A 91 3.30 -16.02 9.82
N GLY A 92 2.86 -16.90 8.92
CA GLY A 92 1.48 -17.36 8.76
C GLY A 92 1.20 -18.68 9.44
#